data_AF-A4VME3-F1
#
_entry.id   AF-A4VME3-F1
#
_cell.length_a   1.000
_cell.length_b   1.000
_cell.length_c   1.000
_cell.angle_alpha   90.00
_cell.angle_beta   90.00
_cell.angle_gamma   90.00
#
_symmetry.space_group_name_H-M   'P 1'
#
loop_
_entity.id
_entity.type
_entity.pdbx_description
1 polymer ?
#
loop_
_entity_poly.entity_id
_entity_poly.type
_entity_poly.pdbx_seq_one_letter_code
_entity_poly.pdbx_strand_id
1 'polypeptide(L)'
;MIVCVGNICRSPTAEALFAHRLSGQGLTISSAGIGALVGNPMDKTAHEVLQDHGLELPAHCARQVDSHMLHQADLILAMENSHIQHIRQIAPEVHGKTFFHRQMAGQPGNSGPLPPIQTRF
;
A
#
# COMPACT_ATOMS: atom_id res chain seq x y z
N MET A 1 6.32 1.32 -1.66
CA MET A 1 5.13 2.17 -1.42
C MET A 1 3.89 1.32 -1.20
N ILE A 2 3.01 1.70 -0.26
CA ILE A 2 1.78 0.98 0.09
C ILE A 2 0.57 1.87 -0.18
N VAL A 3 -0.42 1.39 -0.93
CA VAL A 3 -1.59 2.18 -1.36
C VAL A 3 -2.89 1.58 -0.84
N CYS A 4 -3.70 2.42 -0.16
CA CYS A 4 -5.08 2.11 0.20
C CYS A 4 -6.04 3.22 -0.23
N VAL A 5 -7.29 3.22 0.27
CA VAL A 5 -8.26 4.29 -0.02
C VAL A 5 -7.91 5.59 0.73
N GLY A 6 -8.17 5.65 2.03
CA GLY A 6 -8.13 6.89 2.81
C GLY A 6 -6.78 7.29 3.40
N ASN A 7 -5.77 6.41 3.36
CA ASN A 7 -4.45 6.60 3.98
C ASN A 7 -4.49 7.01 5.47
N ILE A 8 -5.45 6.51 6.23
CA ILE A 8 -5.58 6.77 7.69
C ILE A 8 -5.57 5.51 8.57
N CYS A 9 -5.85 4.32 8.01
CA CYS A 9 -5.90 3.08 8.81
C CYS A 9 -4.84 2.07 8.33
N ARG A 10 -5.13 1.37 7.24
CA ARG A 10 -4.42 0.14 6.87
C ARG A 10 -3.02 0.40 6.29
N SER A 11 -2.90 1.36 5.38
CA SER A 11 -1.61 1.69 4.76
C SER A 11 -0.61 2.37 5.70
N PRO A 12 -1.00 3.30 6.61
CA PRO A 12 -0.07 3.83 7.60
C PRO A 12 0.40 2.77 8.62
N THR A 13 -0.48 1.89 9.11
CA THR A 13 -0.07 0.79 9.99
C THR A 13 0.93 -0.13 9.31
N ALA A 14 0.67 -0.48 8.04
CA ALA A 14 1.60 -1.30 7.27
C ALA A 14 2.95 -0.60 7.07
N GLU A 15 2.96 0.70 6.75
CA GLU A 15 4.19 1.50 6.64
C GLU A 15 5.02 1.44 7.92
N ALA A 16 4.40 1.69 9.08
CA ALA A 16 5.10 1.65 10.37
C ALA A 16 5.65 0.25 10.70
N LEU A 17 4.86 -0.81 10.47
CA LEU A 17 5.31 -2.19 10.70
C LEU A 17 6.48 -2.58 9.78
N PHE A 18 6.40 -2.23 8.50
CA PHE A 18 7.46 -2.51 7.54
C PHE A 18 8.70 -1.68 7.82
N ALA A 19 8.55 -0.39 8.12
CA ALA A 19 9.67 0.48 8.48
C ALA A 19 10.41 -0.04 9.72
N HIS A 20 9.68 -0.51 10.73
CA HIS A 20 10.29 -1.12 11.91
C HIS A 20 11.02 -2.42 11.57
N ARG A 21 10.36 -3.37 10.88
CA ARG A 21 10.95 -4.69 10.56
C ARG A 21 12.13 -4.62 9.59
N LEU A 22 12.13 -3.64 8.69
CA LEU A 22 13.15 -3.46 7.66
C LEU A 22 14.13 -2.33 8.03
N SER A 23 14.09 -1.86 9.27
CA SER A 23 15.02 -0.86 9.77
C SER A 23 16.47 -1.34 9.61
N GLY A 24 17.33 -0.46 9.09
CA GLY A 24 18.74 -0.78 8.81
C GLY A 24 19.01 -1.48 7.47
N GLN A 25 17.98 -1.79 6.67
CA GLN A 25 18.16 -2.43 5.35
C GLN A 25 18.30 -1.43 4.19
N GLY A 26 18.34 -0.13 4.48
CA GLY A 26 18.44 0.93 3.46
C GLY A 26 17.17 1.10 2.61
N LEU A 27 16.05 0.54 3.04
CA LEU A 27 14.77 0.60 2.33
C LEU A 27 13.94 1.80 2.79
N THR A 28 13.38 2.55 1.84
CA THR A 28 12.42 3.62 2.13
C THR A 28 11.00 3.07 2.00
N ILE A 29 10.25 3.07 3.10
CA ILE A 29 8.84 2.68 3.12
C ILE A 29 7.99 3.94 3.16
N SER A 30 6.92 3.95 2.37
CA SER A 30 6.01 5.06 2.23
C SER A 30 4.60 4.56 1.94
N SER A 31 3.56 5.23 2.45
CA SER A 31 2.16 4.94 2.13
C SER A 31 1.39 6.13 1.55
N ALA A 32 0.40 5.89 0.70
CA ALA A 32 -0.48 6.90 0.14
C ALA A 32 -1.92 6.37 -0.05
N GLY A 33 -2.85 7.26 -0.40
CA GLY A 33 -4.26 6.93 -0.61
C GLY A 33 -4.76 7.32 -2.01
N ILE A 34 -5.57 6.48 -2.65
CA ILE A 34 -6.27 6.83 -3.92
C ILE A 34 -7.42 7.82 -3.72
N GLY A 35 -7.95 7.91 -2.50
CA GLY A 35 -8.95 8.88 -2.07
C GLY A 35 -8.62 9.29 -0.65
N ALA A 36 -7.40 9.80 -0.47
CA ALA A 36 -6.84 10.07 0.83
C ALA A 36 -7.64 11.15 1.54
N LEU A 37 -7.80 10.98 2.85
CA LEU A 37 -8.35 12.01 3.72
C LEU A 37 -7.25 13.02 4.04
N VAL A 38 -6.73 13.73 3.02
CA VAL A 38 -5.53 14.56 3.10
C VAL A 38 -5.56 15.48 4.32
N GLY A 39 -4.44 15.54 5.06
CA GLY A 39 -4.34 16.36 6.26
C GLY A 39 -4.84 15.69 7.54
N ASN A 40 -5.53 14.54 7.44
CA ASN A 40 -5.99 13.82 8.62
C ASN A 40 -4.87 12.96 9.21
N PRO A 41 -4.79 12.87 10.55
CA PRO A 41 -3.89 11.95 11.21
C PRO A 41 -4.33 10.50 10.98
N MET A 42 -3.48 9.57 11.40
CA MET A 42 -3.84 8.16 11.46
C MET A 42 -5.01 7.94 12.44
N ASP A 43 -5.89 6.99 12.11
CA ASP A 43 -7.06 6.63 12.90
C ASP A 43 -6.66 6.09 14.26
N LYS A 44 -7.48 6.33 15.29
CA LYS A 44 -7.21 5.88 16.66
C LYS A 44 -7.05 4.37 16.77
N THR A 45 -7.82 3.60 16.01
CA THR A 45 -7.73 2.13 16.00
C THR A 45 -6.38 1.68 15.43
N ALA A 46 -5.88 2.38 14.42
CA ALA A 46 -4.57 2.11 13.84
C ALA A 46 -3.43 2.49 14.79
N HIS A 47 -3.61 3.54 15.59
CA HIS A 47 -2.69 3.88 16.68
C HIS A 47 -2.65 2.78 17.76
N GLU A 48 -3.80 2.31 18.22
CA GLU A 48 -3.91 1.24 19.21
C GLU A 48 -3.18 -0.02 18.73
N VAL A 49 -3.39 -0.42 17.47
CA VAL A 49 -2.69 -1.57 16.88
C VAL A 49 -1.16 -1.37 16.89
N LEU A 50 -0.65 -0.17 16.61
CA LEU A 50 0.80 0.08 16.65
C LEU A 50 1.35 0.03 18.07
N GLN A 51 0.61 0.57 19.04
CA GLN A 51 0.96 0.50 20.46
C GLN A 51 1.00 -0.95 20.96
N ASP A 52 0.02 -1.77 20.56
CA ASP A 52 -0.02 -3.20 20.91
C ASP A 52 1.20 -3.97 20.37
N HIS A 53 1.80 -3.49 19.27
CA HIS A 53 3.02 -4.04 18.70
C HIS A 53 4.30 -3.39 19.27
N GLY A 54 4.19 -2.51 20.27
CA GLY A 54 5.32 -1.82 20.89
C GLY A 54 6.00 -0.81 19.98
N LEU A 55 5.30 -0.31 18.95
CA LEU A 55 5.83 0.66 18.00
C LEU A 55 5.47 2.09 18.41
N GLU A 56 6.45 2.99 18.30
CA GLU A 56 6.20 4.42 18.41
C GLU A 56 5.28 4.89 17.29
N LEU A 57 4.37 5.78 17.64
CA LEU A 57 3.41 6.35 16.71
C LEU A 57 4.14 7.33 15.79
N PRO A 58 4.31 7.03 14.49
CA PRO A 58 4.91 7.98 13.59
C PRO A 58 3.95 9.17 13.44
N ALA A 59 4.52 10.37 13.30
CA ALA A 59 3.76 11.54 12.86
C ALA A 59 3.26 11.31 11.43
N HIS A 60 2.08 10.71 11.31
CA HIS A 60 1.46 10.38 10.03
C HIS A 60 0.45 11.43 9.63
N CYS A 61 0.51 11.84 8.37
CA CYS A 61 -0.49 12.69 7.74
C CYS A 61 -0.92 12.01 6.44
N ALA A 62 -2.22 11.79 6.29
CA ALA A 62 -2.76 11.20 5.08
C ALA A 62 -2.39 12.04 3.85
N ARG A 63 -1.92 11.38 2.80
CA ARG A 63 -1.53 12.00 1.53
C ARG A 63 -2.17 11.29 0.35
N GLN A 64 -2.62 12.10 -0.61
CA GLN A 64 -3.16 11.62 -1.87
C GLN A 64 -2.03 11.09 -2.74
N VAL A 65 -2.26 9.94 -3.37
CA VAL A 65 -1.33 9.38 -4.34
C VAL A 65 -1.33 10.25 -5.60
N ASP A 66 -0.14 10.55 -6.11
CA ASP A 66 0.06 11.24 -7.38
C ASP A 66 1.01 10.44 -8.29
N SER A 67 1.10 10.85 -9.56
CA SER A 67 1.96 10.17 -10.54
C SER A 67 3.42 10.20 -10.14
N HIS A 68 3.92 11.31 -9.60
CA HIS A 68 5.31 11.46 -9.19
C HIS A 68 5.71 10.46 -8.09
N MET A 69 4.87 10.31 -7.05
CA MET A 69 5.01 9.32 -6.00
C MET A 69 5.06 7.90 -6.56
N LEU A 70 4.18 7.59 -7.52
CA LEU A 70 4.14 6.28 -8.18
C LEU A 70 5.40 6.03 -9.02
N HIS A 71 5.92 7.05 -9.70
CA HIS A 71 7.16 6.94 -10.48
C HIS A 71 8.38 6.72 -9.61
N GLN A 72 8.46 7.37 -8.45
CA GLN A 72 9.59 7.22 -7.52
C GLN A 72 9.63 5.89 -6.79
N ALA A 73 8.48 5.22 -6.61
CA ALA A 73 8.43 3.95 -5.92
C ALA A 73 9.00 2.81 -6.80
N ASP A 74 9.96 2.04 -6.29
CA ASP A 74 10.45 0.83 -6.98
C ASP A 74 9.43 -0.32 -6.95
N LEU A 75 8.61 -0.35 -5.90
CA LEU A 75 7.56 -1.34 -5.66
C LEU A 75 6.31 -0.67 -5.09
N ILE A 76 5.15 -0.95 -5.66
CA ILE A 76 3.85 -0.44 -5.22
C ILE A 76 2.98 -1.62 -4.79
N LEU A 77 2.52 -1.60 -3.54
CA LEU A 77 1.65 -2.62 -2.94
C LEU A 77 0.24 -2.06 -2.78
N ALA A 78 -0.69 -2.53 -3.60
CA ALA A 78 -2.10 -2.17 -3.54
C ALA A 78 -2.87 -3.15 -2.64
N MET A 79 -3.73 -2.61 -1.77
CA MET A 79 -4.55 -3.44 -0.86
C MET A 79 -5.81 -4.03 -1.48
N GLU A 80 -6.24 -3.58 -2.67
CA GLU A 80 -7.44 -4.04 -3.39
C GLU A 80 -7.22 -3.95 -4.91
N ASN A 81 -7.90 -4.78 -5.71
CA ASN A 81 -7.82 -4.73 -7.17
C ASN A 81 -8.33 -3.40 -7.74
N SER A 82 -9.33 -2.79 -7.09
CA SER A 82 -9.85 -1.46 -7.42
C SER A 82 -8.75 -0.39 -7.36
N HIS A 83 -7.83 -0.49 -6.40
CA HIS A 83 -6.70 0.44 -6.28
C HIS A 83 -5.73 0.30 -7.46
N ILE A 84 -5.50 -0.92 -7.94
CA ILE A 84 -4.61 -1.16 -9.10
C ILE A 84 -5.20 -0.51 -10.35
N GLN A 85 -6.52 -0.61 -10.56
CA GLN A 85 -7.17 0.06 -11.69
C GLN A 85 -7.04 1.58 -11.58
N HIS A 86 -7.21 2.13 -10.38
CA HIS A 86 -7.06 3.56 -10.15
C HIS A 86 -5.61 4.04 -10.38
N ILE A 87 -4.62 3.28 -9.87
CA ILE A 87 -3.20 3.56 -10.10
C ILE A 87 -2.88 3.52 -11.60
N ARG A 88 -3.40 2.54 -12.33
CA ARG A 88 -3.23 2.44 -13.79
C ARG A 88 -3.84 3.61 -14.55
N GLN A 89 -4.91 4.20 -14.03
CA GLN A 89 -5.51 5.42 -14.61
C GLN A 89 -4.62 6.65 -14.39
N ILE A 90 -3.94 6.73 -13.24
CA ILE A 90 -3.04 7.85 -12.91
C ILE A 90 -1.70 7.73 -13.64
N ALA A 91 -1.13 6.52 -13.66
CA ALA A 91 0.22 6.23 -14.14
C ALA A 91 0.25 4.82 -14.75
N PRO A 92 -0.14 4.64 -16.02
CA PRO A 92 -0.19 3.32 -16.66
C PRO A 92 1.19 2.65 -16.74
N GLU A 93 2.26 3.44 -16.87
CA GLU A 93 3.64 2.98 -16.95
C GLU A 93 4.16 2.32 -15.66
N VAL A 94 3.55 2.57 -14.50
CA VAL A 94 3.96 1.92 -13.24
C VAL A 94 3.33 0.53 -13.04
N HIS A 95 2.58 0.03 -14.03
CA HIS A 95 1.90 -1.26 -13.91
C HIS A 95 2.86 -2.42 -13.60
N GLY A 96 4.04 -2.47 -14.23
CA GLY A 96 5.01 -3.55 -14.03
C GLY A 96 5.59 -3.64 -12.62
N LYS A 97 5.42 -2.59 -11.81
CA LYS A 97 5.89 -2.51 -10.42
C LYS A 97 4.75 -2.41 -9.40
N THR A 98 3.50 -2.57 -9.84
CA THR A 98 2.31 -2.53 -8.98
C THR A 98 1.77 -3.92 -8.76
N PHE A 99 1.75 -4.36 -7.49
CA PHE A 99 1.31 -5.68 -7.08
C PHE A 99 0.17 -5.60 -6.08
N PHE A 100 -0.77 -6.54 -6.19
CA PHE A 100 -1.80 -6.72 -5.18
C PHE A 100 -1.19 -7.41 -3.96
N HIS A 101 -1.54 -6.99 -2.73
CA HIS A 101 -1.00 -7.58 -1.50
C HIS A 101 -1.18 -9.11 -1.45
N ARG A 102 -2.29 -9.65 -1.97
CA ARG A 102 -2.52 -11.11 -2.07
C ARG A 102 -1.61 -11.82 -3.08
N GLN A 103 -1.03 -11.12 -4.06
CA GLN A 103 -0.05 -11.70 -4.98
C GLN A 103 1.35 -11.81 -4.36
N MET A 104 1.67 -10.99 -3.35
CA MET A 104 2.97 -10.99 -2.67
C MET A 104 3.00 -11.91 -1.44
N ALA A 105 1.84 -12.21 -0.85
CA ALA A 105 1.70 -13.30 0.10
C ALA A 105 1.75 -14.62 -0.68
N GLY A 106 2.95 -15.16 -0.88
CA GLY A 106 3.16 -16.49 -1.46
C GLY A 106 2.15 -17.49 -0.88
N GLN A 107 1.52 -18.26 -1.76
CA GLN A 107 0.43 -19.18 -1.45
C GLN A 107 0.75 -20.08 -0.24
N PRO A 108 -0.14 -20.18 0.76
CA PRO A 108 -0.31 -21.40 1.52
C PRO A 108 -1.57 -22.11 1.00
N GLY A 109 -1.39 -23.07 0.08
CA GLY A 109 -2.40 -24.10 -0.24
C GLY A 109 -3.62 -23.65 -1.06
N ASN A 110 -3.75 -24.27 -2.24
CA ASN A 110 -4.95 -24.49 -3.07
C ASN A 110 -6.31 -24.26 -2.34
N SER A 111 -7.33 -23.59 -2.90
CA SER A 111 -8.12 -24.16 -4.01
C SER A 111 -9.07 -23.16 -4.68
N GLY A 112 -8.90 -22.98 -5.99
CA GLY A 112 -9.88 -22.38 -6.90
C GLY A 112 -9.19 -21.77 -8.13
N PRO A 113 -9.42 -22.26 -9.36
CA PRO A 113 -8.75 -21.73 -10.54
C PRO A 113 -9.19 -20.28 -10.77
N LEU A 114 -8.21 -19.37 -10.93
CA LEU A 114 -8.47 -18.03 -11.44
C LEU A 114 -8.89 -18.15 -12.93
N PRO A 115 -9.99 -17.50 -13.36
CA PRO A 115 -10.36 -17.50 -14.75
C PRO A 115 -9.28 -16.81 -15.60
N PRO A 116 -9.09 -17.26 -16.85
CA PRO A 116 -8.00 -16.80 -17.70
C PRO A 116 -8.11 -15.30 -17.98
N ILE A 117 -6.98 -14.62 -17.84
CA ILE A 117 -6.77 -13.24 -18.29
C ILE A 117 -6.89 -13.26 -19.81
N GLN A 118 -8.05 -12.88 -20.35
CA GLN A 118 -8.18 -12.58 -21.77
C GLN A 118 -7.80 -11.12 -22.00
N THR A 119 -6.52 -10.90 -22.26
CA THR A 119 -6.06 -9.73 -22.99
C THR A 119 -6.38 -9.99 -24.47
N ARG A 120 -7.33 -9.26 -25.04
CA ARG A 120 -7.41 -9.10 -26.50
C ARG A 120 -7.26 -7.61 -26.81
N PHE A 121 -6.43 -7.38 -27.82
CA PHE A 121 -5.98 -6.11 -28.39
C PHE A 121 -7.10 -5.10 -28.64
#